data_AF-A0A3Q9FQU2-F1
#
_entry.id   AF-A0A3Q9FQU2-F1
#
_cell.length_a   1.000
_cell.length_b   1.000
_cell.length_c   1.000
_cell.angle_alpha   90.00
_cell.angle_beta   90.00
_cell.angle_gamma   90.00
#
_symmetry.space_group_name_H-M   'P 1'
#
loop_
_entity.id
_entity.type
_entity.pdbx_description
1 polymer ?
#
loop_
_entity_poly.entity_id
_entity_poly.type
_entity_poly.pdbx_seq_one_letter_code
_entity_poly.pdbx_strand_id
1 'polypeptide(L)'
;MRKILLLITLIPLLFIASCSSDEEVIPCNEVEMLAEIQEEFSAFETVMSNPDSSCEEQLSANQKLYDFINGNESCIIDALSSTDSYTNKEAEELVETTKAGLNLVITVGC
;
A
#
# COMPACT_ATOMS: atom_id res chain seq x y z
N MET A 1 -46.80 36.72 -5.28
CA MET A 1 -47.24 35.96 -4.09
C MET A 1 -46.78 34.51 -4.25
N ARG A 2 -46.00 33.99 -3.27
CA ARG A 2 -45.85 32.55 -2.91
C ARG A 2 -45.30 31.62 -4.01
N LYS A 3 -44.20 30.87 -3.89
CA LYS A 3 -43.45 30.34 -2.73
C LYS A 3 -42.02 29.96 -3.17
N ILE A 4 -41.11 30.13 -2.23
CA ILE A 4 -39.75 29.58 -2.15
C ILE A 4 -39.78 28.05 -2.09
N LEU A 5 -38.90 27.39 -2.86
CA LEU A 5 -38.28 26.07 -2.59
C LEU A 5 -37.04 26.00 -3.52
N LEU A 6 -35.81 26.19 -2.99
CA LEU A 6 -34.91 25.12 -2.51
C LEU A 6 -34.53 24.16 -3.66
N LEU A 7 -33.28 23.92 -4.08
CA LEU A 7 -31.93 24.06 -3.54
C LEU A 7 -30.99 24.27 -4.75
N ILE A 8 -30.04 25.21 -4.74
CA ILE A 8 -28.64 24.97 -4.35
C ILE A 8 -28.17 23.54 -4.65
N THR A 9 -27.93 23.24 -5.93
CA THR A 9 -27.00 22.16 -6.33
C THR A 9 -25.73 22.82 -6.89
N LEU A 10 -25.07 23.56 -6.02
CA LEU A 10 -23.66 23.88 -6.13
C LEU A 10 -22.90 22.67 -5.57
N ILE A 11 -22.28 21.95 -6.49
CA ILE A 11 -21.03 21.14 -6.40
C ILE A 11 -20.02 21.78 -5.39
N PRO A 12 -19.01 21.10 -4.80
CA PRO A 12 -18.58 19.68 -4.75
C PRO A 12 -18.23 19.21 -3.31
N LEU A 13 -17.68 17.98 -3.18
CA LEU A 13 -16.62 17.59 -2.22
C LEU A 13 -16.82 17.95 -0.74
N LEU A 14 -17.02 16.93 0.10
CA LEU A 14 -16.14 16.58 1.24
C LEU A 14 -16.90 15.67 2.21
N PHE A 15 -16.37 14.45 2.34
CA PHE A 15 -16.26 13.68 3.57
C PHE A 15 -16.78 14.37 4.83
N ILE A 16 -17.81 13.83 5.48
CA ILE A 16 -17.77 13.68 6.95
C ILE A 16 -18.60 12.46 7.39
N ALA A 17 -17.87 11.49 7.93
CA ALA A 17 -18.20 10.61 9.06
C ALA A 17 -19.61 10.01 9.18
N SER A 18 -19.66 8.68 9.04
CA SER A 18 -20.48 7.85 9.91
C SER A 18 -19.55 6.89 10.66
N CYS A 19 -19.21 7.24 11.90
CA CYS A 19 -18.78 6.26 12.88
C CYS A 19 -20.00 5.44 13.29
N SER A 20 -20.09 4.19 12.83
CA SER A 20 -20.83 3.14 13.54
C SER A 20 -19.94 1.91 13.61
N SER A 21 -19.85 1.38 14.82
CA SER A 21 -19.04 0.26 15.30
C SER A 21 -19.44 -1.09 14.68
N ASP A 22 -19.17 -1.22 13.40
CA ASP A 22 -18.93 -2.46 12.68
C ASP A 22 -17.87 -2.06 11.65
N GLU A 23 -16.64 -2.52 11.85
CA GLU A 23 -15.52 -2.23 10.97
C GLU A 23 -15.86 -2.82 9.60
N GLU A 24 -16.46 -1.99 8.74
CA GLU A 24 -16.65 -2.29 7.33
C GLU A 24 -15.23 -2.51 6.81
N VAL A 25 -14.81 -3.77 6.75
CA VAL A 25 -13.56 -4.16 6.11
C VAL A 25 -13.70 -3.66 4.69
N ILE A 26 -13.10 -2.50 4.41
CA ILE A 26 -13.05 -1.94 3.08
C ILE A 26 -12.35 -3.04 2.27
N PRO A 27 -13.05 -3.70 1.33
CA PRO A 27 -12.47 -4.80 0.60
C PRO A 27 -11.23 -4.26 -0.12
N CYS A 28 -10.12 -4.99 0.01
CA CYS A 28 -8.88 -4.65 -0.68
C CYS A 28 -9.18 -4.50 -2.17
N ASN A 29 -8.91 -3.32 -2.74
CA ASN A 29 -9.00 -3.15 -4.18
C ASN A 29 -7.76 -3.77 -4.82
N GLU A 30 -7.85 -5.04 -5.22
CA GLU A 30 -6.71 -5.81 -5.73
C GLU A 30 -5.99 -5.13 -6.90
N VAL A 31 -6.73 -4.47 -7.80
CA VAL A 31 -6.16 -3.77 -8.96
C VAL A 31 -5.35 -2.54 -8.53
N GLU A 32 -5.87 -1.78 -7.57
CA GLU A 32 -5.18 -0.63 -6.99
C GLU A 32 -3.97 -1.08 -6.17
N MET A 33 -4.11 -2.13 -5.38
CA MET A 33 -3.01 -2.70 -4.60
C MET A 33 -1.88 -3.23 -5.49
N LEU A 34 -2.18 -3.88 -6.62
CA LEU A 34 -1.15 -4.28 -7.59
C LEU A 34 -0.40 -3.07 -8.18
N ALA A 35 -1.10 -1.95 -8.41
CA ALA A 35 -0.48 -0.72 -8.89
C ALA A 35 0.41 -0.08 -7.81
N GLU A 36 -0.05 -0.05 -6.55
CA GLU A 36 0.73 0.45 -5.41
C GLU A 36 1.97 -0.41 -5.15
N ILE A 37 1.86 -1.75 -5.20
CA ILE A 37 3.00 -2.66 -5.13
C ILE A 37 4.02 -2.29 -6.21
N GLN A 38 3.56 -2.13 -7.47
CA GLN A 38 4.46 -1.79 -8.56
C GLN A 38 5.15 -0.43 -8.35
N GLU A 39 4.43 0.58 -7.86
CA GLU A 39 4.97 1.91 -7.58
C GLU A 39 6.05 1.85 -6.49
N GLU A 40 5.75 1.24 -5.34
CA GLU A 40 6.65 1.15 -4.20
C GLU A 40 7.91 0.35 -4.52
N PHE A 41 7.79 -0.78 -5.24
CA PHE A 41 8.94 -1.54 -5.70
C PHE A 41 9.79 -0.75 -6.72
N SER A 42 9.16 -0.01 -7.64
CA SER A 42 9.90 0.82 -8.61
C SER A 42 10.67 1.95 -7.91
N ALA A 43 10.08 2.57 -6.89
CA ALA A 43 10.72 3.60 -6.09
C ALA A 43 11.91 3.02 -5.29
N PHE A 44 11.72 1.85 -4.68
CA PHE A 44 12.79 1.11 -4.00
C PHE A 44 13.94 0.77 -4.94
N GLU A 45 13.66 0.17 -6.10
CA GLU A 45 14.66 -0.22 -7.10
C GLU A 45 15.44 0.99 -7.63
N THR A 46 14.78 2.14 -7.78
CA THR A 46 15.44 3.39 -8.19
C THR A 46 16.54 3.79 -7.21
N VAL A 47 16.30 3.66 -5.91
CA VAL A 47 17.31 3.95 -4.88
C VAL A 47 18.40 2.89 -4.86
N MET A 48 18.04 1.60 -4.91
CA MET A 48 18.99 0.48 -4.85
C MET A 48 19.91 0.40 -6.06
N SER A 49 19.42 0.79 -7.24
CA SER A 49 20.18 0.71 -8.49
C SER A 49 21.07 1.93 -8.73
N ASN A 50 20.90 2.99 -7.93
CA ASN A 50 21.72 4.19 -8.03
C ASN A 50 23.04 4.00 -7.26
N PRO A 51 24.20 3.96 -7.95
CA PRO A 51 25.50 3.76 -7.30
C PRO A 51 25.93 4.93 -6.39
N ASP A 52 25.31 6.11 -6.56
CA ASP A 52 25.59 7.29 -5.75
C ASP A 52 24.67 7.39 -4.52
N SER A 53 23.70 6.47 -4.35
CA SER A 53 22.83 6.45 -3.17
C SER A 53 23.62 6.17 -1.91
N SER A 54 23.52 7.08 -0.94
CA SER A 54 24.10 6.91 0.38
C SER A 54 23.47 5.73 1.13
N CYS A 55 24.21 5.20 2.10
CA CYS A 55 23.69 4.19 3.04
C CYS A 55 22.36 4.62 3.68
N GLU A 56 22.25 5.88 4.10
CA GLU A 56 21.04 6.41 4.76
C GLU A 56 19.83 6.43 3.82
N GLU A 57 20.04 6.80 2.55
CA GLU A 57 18.98 6.73 1.52
C GLU A 57 18.56 5.29 1.26
N GLN A 58 19.52 4.35 1.20
CA GLN A 58 19.21 2.94 1.00
C GLN A 58 18.43 2.35 2.17
N LEU A 59 18.83 2.64 3.42
CA LEU A 59 18.09 2.23 4.62
C LEU A 59 16.69 2.85 4.65
N SER A 60 16.56 4.13 4.30
CA SER A 60 15.25 4.78 4.21
C SER A 60 14.36 4.12 3.17
N ALA A 61 14.89 3.66 2.04
CA ALA A 61 14.12 2.96 1.01
C ALA A 61 13.68 1.57 1.49
N ASN A 62 14.57 0.82 2.15
CA ASN A 62 14.23 -0.47 2.75
C ASN A 62 13.13 -0.32 3.82
N GLN A 63 13.24 0.68 4.69
CA GLN A 63 12.24 0.94 5.74
C GLN A 63 10.87 1.29 5.14
N LYS A 64 10.83 2.17 4.13
CA LYS A 64 9.56 2.53 3.47
C LYS A 64 8.87 1.32 2.85
N LEU A 65 9.61 0.49 2.11
CA LEU A 65 9.05 -0.71 1.51
C LEU A 65 8.61 -1.72 2.58
N TYR A 66 9.37 -1.87 3.66
CA TYR A 66 8.99 -2.72 4.79
C TYR A 66 7.70 -2.25 5.45
N ASP A 67 7.58 -0.94 5.72
CA ASP A 67 6.40 -0.35 6.35
C ASP A 67 5.17 -0.47 5.45
N PHE A 68 5.33 -0.26 4.13
CA PHE A 68 4.27 -0.47 3.15
C PHE A 68 3.78 -1.92 3.15
N ILE A 69 4.69 -2.89 3.06
CA ILE A 69 4.33 -4.31 3.03
C ILE A 69 3.68 -4.73 4.34
N ASN A 70 4.24 -4.32 5.48
CA ASN A 70 3.71 -4.68 6.80
C ASN A 70 2.36 -3.99 7.09
N GLY A 71 2.14 -2.78 6.57
CA GLY A 71 0.87 -2.06 6.70
C GLY A 71 -0.25 -2.60 5.83
N ASN A 72 0.08 -3.27 4.72
CA ASN A 72 -0.88 -3.74 3.71
C ASN A 72 -0.83 -5.25 3.48
N GLU A 73 -0.23 -6.01 4.39
CA GLU A 73 0.12 -7.43 4.20
C GLU A 73 -1.04 -8.28 3.66
N SER A 74 -2.20 -8.22 4.31
CA SER A 74 -3.37 -9.00 3.87
C SER A 74 -3.83 -8.59 2.47
N CYS A 75 -3.87 -7.30 2.16
CA CYS A 75 -4.28 -6.81 0.85
C CYS A 75 -3.28 -7.16 -0.24
N ILE A 76 -1.98 -7.15 0.07
CA ILE A 76 -0.93 -7.57 -0.87
C ILE A 76 -1.05 -9.06 -1.17
N ILE A 77 -1.28 -9.90 -0.15
CA ILE A 77 -1.49 -11.35 -0.35
C ILE A 77 -2.71 -11.59 -1.22
N ASP A 78 -3.85 -10.95 -0.92
CA ASP A 78 -5.08 -11.09 -1.71
C ASP A 78 -4.84 -10.66 -3.16
N ALA A 79 -4.23 -9.49 -3.37
CA ALA A 79 -3.93 -8.95 -4.70
C ALA A 79 -2.96 -9.82 -5.51
N LEU A 80 -1.92 -10.38 -4.87
CA LEU A 80 -0.99 -11.29 -5.54
C LEU A 80 -1.67 -12.61 -5.89
N SER A 81 -2.48 -13.16 -4.98
CA SER A 81 -3.19 -14.42 -5.17
C SER A 81 -4.33 -14.34 -6.19
N SER A 82 -4.83 -13.13 -6.47
CA SER A 82 -5.81 -12.90 -7.53
C SER A 82 -5.19 -12.83 -8.91
N THR A 83 -3.86 -12.68 -8.99
CA THR A 83 -3.15 -12.94 -10.24
C THR A 83 -3.07 -14.45 -10.47
N ASP A 84 -3.27 -14.91 -11.71
CA ASP A 84 -3.05 -16.32 -12.09
C ASP A 84 -1.58 -16.79 -11.92
N SER A 85 -0.71 -15.95 -11.34
CA SER A 85 0.72 -16.18 -11.16
C SER A 85 1.08 -16.75 -9.79
N TYR A 86 0.23 -16.60 -8.77
CA TYR A 86 0.52 -17.04 -7.41
C TYR A 86 -0.69 -17.71 -6.77
N THR A 87 -0.45 -18.83 -6.10
CA THR A 87 -1.39 -19.35 -5.10
C THR A 87 -1.31 -18.50 -3.82
N ASN A 88 -2.35 -18.54 -2.97
CA ASN A 88 -2.34 -17.83 -1.68
C ASN A 88 -1.09 -18.15 -0.85
N LYS A 89 -0.67 -19.42 -0.84
CA LYS A 89 0.51 -19.86 -0.11
C LYS A 89 1.80 -19.26 -0.70
N GLU A 90 1.93 -19.20 -2.03
CA GLU A 90 3.10 -18.59 -2.67
C GLU A 90 3.14 -17.07 -2.44
N ALA A 91 1.98 -16.41 -2.42
CA ALA A 91 1.87 -14.99 -2.08
C ALA A 91 2.28 -14.73 -0.63
N GLU A 92 1.79 -15.52 0.33
CA GLU A 92 2.21 -15.47 1.74
C GLU A 92 3.72 -15.67 1.90
N GLU A 93 4.29 -16.70 1.27
CA GLU A 93 5.72 -17.00 1.32
C GLU A 93 6.57 -15.87 0.71
N LEU A 94 6.11 -15.26 -0.38
CA LEU A 94 6.78 -14.13 -1.03
C LEU A 94 6.80 -12.91 -0.12
N VAL A 95 5.66 -12.55 0.47
CA VAL A 95 5.53 -11.41 1.38
C VAL A 95 6.41 -11.59 2.61
N GLU A 96 6.37 -12.77 3.24
CA GLU A 96 7.19 -13.07 4.42
C GLU A 96 8.69 -13.07 4.12
N THR A 97 9.10 -13.67 3.00
CA THR A 97 10.51 -13.67 2.58
C THR A 97 11.00 -12.25 2.31
N THR A 98 10.17 -11.43 1.67
CA THR A 98 10.50 -10.03 1.35
C THR A 98 10.63 -9.20 2.62
N LYS A 99 9.67 -9.30 3.55
CA LYS A 99 9.73 -8.64 4.86
C LYS A 99 10.97 -9.04 5.65
N ALA A 100 11.29 -10.34 5.68
CA ALA A 100 12.48 -10.84 6.38
C ALA A 100 13.78 -10.27 5.79
N GLY A 101 13.88 -10.20 4.45
CA GLY A 101 15.02 -9.61 3.76
C GLY A 101 15.19 -8.12 4.06
N LEU A 102 14.11 -7.35 3.95
CA LEU A 102 14.12 -5.91 4.26
C LEU A 102 14.47 -5.65 5.73
N ASN A 103 13.84 -6.39 6.65
CA ASN A 103 14.10 -6.22 8.08
C ASN A 103 15.53 -6.59 8.48
N LEU A 104 16.14 -7.59 7.81
CA LEU A 104 17.55 -7.92 8.03
C LEU A 104 18.45 -6.74 7.66
N VAL A 105 18.24 -6.12 6.49
CA VAL A 105 19.00 -4.95 6.04
C VAL A 105 18.80 -3.78 7.00
N ILE A 106 17.57 -3.49 7.39
CA ILE A 106 17.24 -2.42 8.35
C ILE A 106 17.93 -2.65 9.69
N THR A 107 17.93 -3.88 10.21
CA THR A 107 18.48 -4.22 11.54
C THR A 107 20.00 -4.20 11.55
N VAL A 108 20.62 -4.75 10.51
CA VAL A 108 22.08 -4.79 10.39
C VAL A 108 22.63 -3.39 10.06
N GLY A 109 21.84 -2.59 9.35
CA GLY A 109 22.26 -1.29 8.85
C GLY A 109 23.22 -1.40 7.68
N CYS A 110 23.94 -0.31 7.47
CA CYS A 110 25.23 -0.27 6.80
C CYS A 110 26.25 0.28 7.81
#